data_AF-A0A1Y4JZP5-F1
#
_entry.id   AF-A0A1Y4JZP5-F1
#
_cell.length_a   1.000
_cell.length_b   1.000
_cell.length_c   1.000
_cell.angle_alpha   90.00
_cell.angle_beta   90.00
_cell.angle_gamma   90.00
#
_symmetry.space_group_name_H-M   'P 1'
#
loop_
_entity.id
_entity.type
_entity.pdbx_description
1 polymer ?
#
loop_
_entity_poly.entity_id
_entity_poly.type
_entity_poly.pdbx_seq_one_letter_code
_entity_poly.pdbx_strand_id
1 'polypeptide(L)'
;MIYQAILKIRGKEIPILYYSYRCHIQHCDDPNLRRIIQLHIEACEKTGNREYLPVEGDLITLMFECSGDEQFFYDWLNIEGTVHSGEIHFIYNEVEIVDIFQFQDCFCLKIEESMSAVNFPMVMTVYLSPGIIKRNNLDVREKEWGDKNKALIANNIVYSKFHENSSSTVINNSFSKDASIGEIEVKSQEELEELLCEMSKQAWRRAEYIAKLLPQSNGSKTVCSDGIVTVSGYSKRRVSKKFRQQVPNMVDVPISSVIEEALKLNHKLRENSSIDNGIPGSSSASHAEKQMLVKQKNEMAFGVNRKICECCYEFIQKTAETTGNTIFITQPVDVTYIFSPTSGKGRIYKIGNTKI
;
A
#
# COMPACT_ATOMS: atom_id res chain seq x y z
N MET A 1 9.82 -19.41 -14.29
CA MET A 1 10.82 -19.10 -13.25
C MET A 1 10.08 -18.94 -11.93
N ILE A 2 10.31 -19.82 -10.96
CA ILE A 2 9.53 -19.87 -9.71
C ILE A 2 10.32 -19.10 -8.65
N TYR A 3 9.83 -17.92 -8.27
CA TYR A 3 10.27 -17.27 -7.04
C TYR A 3 9.35 -17.73 -5.92
N GLN A 4 9.91 -18.49 -4.99
CA GLN A 4 9.24 -18.89 -3.77
C GLN A 4 9.78 -18.04 -2.63
N ALA A 5 8.89 -17.50 -1.80
CA ALA A 5 9.31 -16.93 -0.54
C ALA A 5 9.00 -17.93 0.57
N ILE A 6 9.97 -18.20 1.45
CA ILE A 6 9.79 -19.07 2.61
C ILE A 6 10.08 -18.26 3.86
N LEU A 7 9.12 -18.22 4.78
CA LEU A 7 9.34 -17.73 6.13
C LEU A 7 9.99 -18.86 6.96
N LYS A 8 11.20 -18.62 7.44
CA LYS A 8 11.85 -19.46 8.44
C LYS A 8 11.70 -18.81 9.81
N ILE A 9 10.94 -19.46 10.70
CA ILE A 9 10.71 -18.95 12.05
C ILE A 9 10.52 -20.10 13.04
N ARG A 10 11.21 -20.04 14.18
CA ARG A 10 11.20 -21.10 15.22
C ARG A 10 11.44 -22.53 14.70
N GLY A 11 12.29 -22.68 13.68
CA GLY A 11 12.58 -23.98 13.05
C GLY A 11 11.47 -24.52 12.15
N LYS A 12 10.42 -23.73 11.89
CA LYS A 12 9.41 -24.01 10.86
C LYS A 12 9.75 -23.27 9.58
N GLU A 13 9.45 -23.90 8.45
CA GLU A 13 9.53 -23.30 7.12
C GLU A 13 8.11 -23.19 6.56
N ILE A 14 7.66 -21.96 6.31
CA ILE A 14 6.28 -21.66 5.91
C ILE A 14 6.34 -21.03 4.51
N PRO A 15 5.78 -21.68 3.48
CA PRO A 15 5.66 -21.08 2.15
C PRO A 15 4.78 -19.84 2.19
N ILE A 16 5.31 -18.72 1.68
CA ILE A 16 4.62 -17.44 1.64
C ILE A 16 3.92 -17.29 0.27
N LEU A 17 2.61 -17.05 0.30
CA LEU A 17 1.79 -16.73 -0.87
C LEU A 17 1.88 -15.24 -1.26
N TYR A 18 2.05 -14.36 -0.27
CA TYR A 18 2.18 -12.92 -0.48
C TYR A 18 3.14 -12.30 0.53
N TYR A 19 4.05 -11.46 0.05
CA TYR A 19 4.97 -10.66 0.84
C TYR A 19 4.83 -9.20 0.44
N SER A 20 4.69 -8.32 1.41
CA SER A 20 4.81 -6.88 1.23
C SER A 20 5.59 -6.29 2.38
N TYR A 21 6.44 -5.32 2.08
CA TYR A 21 7.18 -4.57 3.07
C TYR A 21 7.00 -3.09 2.80
N ARG A 22 6.62 -2.34 3.84
CA ARG A 22 6.33 -0.91 3.78
C ARG A 22 7.13 -0.17 4.83
N CYS A 23 7.72 0.94 4.39
CA CYS A 23 8.36 1.93 5.23
C CYS A 23 8.07 3.34 4.66
N HIS A 24 8.31 4.36 5.47
CA HIS A 24 8.05 5.75 5.14
C HIS A 24 9.34 6.56 5.26
N ILE A 25 9.48 7.63 4.49
CA ILE A 25 10.57 8.58 4.71
C ILE A 25 10.09 9.58 5.76
N GLN A 26 10.89 9.79 6.81
CA GLN A 26 10.64 10.83 7.79
C GLN A 26 10.65 12.18 7.07
N HIS A 27 9.51 12.86 7.06
CA HIS A 27 9.38 14.17 6.42
C HIS A 27 8.48 15.07 7.25
N CYS A 28 8.82 16.35 7.31
CA CYS A 28 7.98 17.38 7.91
C CYS A 28 6.99 17.88 6.87
N ASP A 29 5.91 17.14 6.57
CA ASP A 29 4.78 17.55 5.69
C ASP A 29 5.17 18.45 4.48
N ASP A 30 6.31 18.19 3.84
CA ASP A 30 6.80 19.06 2.77
C ASP A 30 6.01 18.76 1.49
N PRO A 31 5.30 19.75 0.91
CA PRO A 31 4.46 19.54 -0.27
C PRO A 31 5.27 19.10 -1.50
N ASN A 32 6.60 19.26 -1.50
CA ASN A 32 7.51 18.90 -2.58
C ASN A 32 8.37 17.66 -2.26
N LEU A 33 7.97 16.81 -1.31
CA LEU A 33 8.73 15.61 -0.92
C LEU A 33 9.23 14.77 -2.11
N ARG A 34 8.39 14.58 -3.14
CA ARG A 34 8.79 13.85 -4.36
C ARG A 34 9.98 14.50 -5.06
N ARG A 35 10.00 15.83 -5.15
CA ARG A 35 11.10 16.58 -5.77
C ARG A 35 12.36 16.49 -4.92
N ILE A 36 12.22 16.52 -3.59
CA ILE A 36 13.35 16.37 -2.66
C ILE A 36 13.97 14.97 -2.79
N ILE A 37 13.14 13.92 -2.80
CA ILE A 37 13.60 12.54 -3.01
C ILE A 37 14.30 12.40 -4.36
N GLN A 38 13.70 12.95 -5.43
CA GLN A 38 14.30 12.91 -6.75
C GLN A 38 15.66 13.61 -6.78
N LEU A 39 15.76 14.82 -6.22
CA LEU A 39 17.02 15.56 -6.15
C LEU A 39 18.07 14.84 -5.30
N HIS A 40 17.65 14.17 -4.23
CA HIS A 40 18.51 13.34 -3.39
C HIS A 40 19.06 12.14 -4.18
N ILE A 41 18.21 11.42 -4.90
CA ILE A 41 18.64 10.31 -5.77
C ILE A 41 19.61 10.82 -6.84
N GLU A 42 19.28 11.90 -7.54
CA GLU A 42 20.16 12.51 -8.56
C GLU A 42 21.50 12.95 -7.96
N ALA A 43 21.50 13.49 -6.73
CA ALA A 43 22.72 13.89 -6.03
C ALA A 43 23.55 12.67 -5.62
N CYS A 44 22.93 11.62 -5.09
CA CYS A 44 23.59 10.35 -4.75
C CYS A 44 24.20 9.67 -5.99
N GLU A 45 23.47 9.68 -7.11
CA GLU A 45 23.96 9.15 -8.40
C GLU A 45 25.14 9.97 -8.94
N LYS A 46 25.11 11.30 -8.82
CA LYS A 46 26.18 12.19 -9.28
C LYS A 46 27.42 12.15 -8.40
N THR A 47 27.26 12.00 -7.09
CA THR A 47 28.35 12.05 -6.11
C THR A 47 28.92 10.68 -5.78
N GLY A 48 28.19 9.60 -6.11
CA GLY A 48 28.54 8.23 -5.70
C GLY A 48 28.36 7.98 -4.21
N ASN A 49 28.00 9.00 -3.42
CA ASN A 49 27.73 8.88 -1.99
C ASN A 49 26.26 8.54 -1.80
N ARG A 50 25.94 7.29 -1.47
CA ARG A 50 24.58 6.86 -1.14
C ARG A 50 24.28 7.19 0.31
N GLU A 51 23.95 8.45 0.57
CA GLU A 51 23.31 8.80 1.84
C GLU A 51 21.89 8.22 1.86
N TYR A 52 21.56 7.42 2.87
CA TYR A 52 20.22 6.87 3.02
C TYR A 52 19.30 7.94 3.61
N LEU A 53 18.12 8.12 3.00
CA LEU A 53 17.09 8.98 3.59
C LEU A 53 16.65 8.42 4.94
N PRO A 54 16.28 9.27 5.91
CA PRO A 54 15.75 8.82 7.19
C PRO A 54 14.43 8.08 6.93
N VAL A 55 14.41 6.78 7.18
CA VAL A 55 13.24 5.93 6.99
C VAL A 55 12.62 5.62 8.36
N GLU A 56 11.32 5.86 8.50
CA GLU A 56 10.50 5.52 9.65
C GLU A 56 9.43 4.51 9.28
N GLY A 57 9.01 3.73 10.28
CA GLY A 57 7.97 2.75 10.11
C GLY A 57 8.47 1.53 9.34
N ASP A 58 8.11 0.36 9.85
CA ASP A 58 8.46 -0.92 9.25
C ASP A 58 7.30 -1.86 9.47
N LEU A 59 6.66 -2.24 8.36
CA LEU A 59 5.53 -3.14 8.34
C LEU A 59 5.74 -4.20 7.27
N ILE A 60 5.90 -5.43 7.70
CA ILE A 60 5.92 -6.62 6.86
C ILE A 60 4.50 -7.21 6.88
N THR A 61 3.96 -7.56 5.73
CA THR A 61 2.70 -8.28 5.58
C THR A 61 2.98 -9.59 4.86
N LEU A 62 2.65 -10.71 5.50
CA LEU A 62 2.82 -12.05 4.97
C LEU A 62 1.46 -12.74 4.86
N MET A 63 1.23 -13.47 3.78
CA MET A 63 0.08 -14.37 3.65
C MET A 63 0.58 -15.78 3.36
N PHE A 64 0.01 -16.80 4.00
CA PHE A 64 0.34 -18.21 3.78
C PHE A 64 -0.88 -19.10 4.03
N GLU A 65 -0.85 -20.34 3.53
CA GLU A 65 -1.89 -21.34 3.78
C GLU A 65 -1.83 -21.84 5.23
N CYS A 66 -2.98 -21.95 5.88
CA CYS A 66 -3.08 -22.53 7.22
C CYS A 66 -2.89 -24.05 7.14
N SER A 67 -1.97 -24.56 7.94
CA SER A 67 -1.71 -25.98 8.15
C SER A 67 -2.42 -26.55 9.39
N GLY A 68 -2.99 -25.68 10.23
CA GLY A 68 -3.59 -26.04 11.52
C GLY A 68 -2.62 -25.96 12.71
N ASP A 69 -1.35 -25.60 12.47
CA ASP A 69 -0.29 -25.47 13.48
C ASP A 69 0.22 -24.00 13.59
N GLU A 70 -0.73 -23.06 13.53
CA GLU A 70 -0.50 -21.62 13.60
C GLU A 70 -0.70 -21.03 15.02
N GLN A 71 -0.91 -21.85 16.06
CA GLN A 71 -1.07 -21.41 17.46
C GLN A 71 0.03 -20.43 17.88
N PHE A 72 1.25 -20.67 17.40
CA PHE A 72 2.39 -19.78 17.58
C PHE A 72 2.11 -18.32 17.21
N PHE A 73 1.47 -18.05 16.08
CA PHE A 73 1.20 -16.68 15.64
C PHE A 73 0.20 -15.99 16.56
N TYR A 74 -0.79 -16.73 17.06
CA TYR A 74 -1.73 -16.23 18.04
C TYR A 74 -1.07 -15.92 19.38
N ASP A 75 -0.17 -16.78 19.84
CA ASP A 75 0.60 -16.53 21.07
C ASP A 75 1.47 -15.28 20.91
N TRP A 76 2.11 -15.12 19.75
CA TRP A 76 2.90 -13.93 19.42
C TRP A 76 2.06 -12.65 19.41
N LEU A 77 0.82 -12.70 18.91
CA LEU A 77 -0.09 -11.55 18.91
C LEU A 77 -0.63 -11.23 20.32
N ASN A 78 -0.94 -12.25 21.11
CA ASN A 78 -1.73 -12.09 22.34
C ASN A 78 -0.89 -11.97 23.62
N ILE A 79 0.35 -12.47 23.64
CA ILE A 79 1.22 -12.38 24.81
C ILE A 79 1.99 -11.05 24.76
N GLU A 80 1.66 -10.14 25.66
CA GLU A 80 2.27 -8.81 25.74
C GLU A 80 3.79 -8.86 25.77
N GLY A 81 4.43 -8.01 24.97
CA GLY A 81 5.89 -7.91 24.89
C GLY A 81 6.58 -9.06 24.15
N THR A 82 5.84 -10.02 23.60
CA THR A 82 6.43 -11.11 22.83
C THR A 82 7.00 -10.60 21.51
N VAL A 83 8.30 -10.84 21.33
CA VAL A 83 9.01 -10.56 20.10
C VAL A 83 9.69 -11.82 19.58
N HIS A 84 9.76 -11.95 18.26
CA HIS A 84 10.47 -13.04 17.62
C HIS A 84 11.39 -12.54 16.51
N SER A 85 12.36 -13.40 16.17
CA SER A 85 13.24 -13.23 15.02
C SER A 85 12.90 -14.27 13.97
N GLY A 86 13.15 -13.94 12.72
CA GLY A 86 12.91 -14.83 11.60
C GLY A 86 13.57 -14.34 10.33
N GLU A 87 13.48 -15.16 9.31
CA GLU A 87 14.09 -14.91 8.02
C GLU A 87 13.10 -15.17 6.91
N ILE A 88 13.09 -14.33 5.89
CA ILE A 88 12.33 -14.55 4.67
C ILE A 88 13.34 -14.82 3.58
N HIS A 89 13.34 -16.05 3.12
CA HIS A 89 14.24 -16.54 2.08
C HIS A 89 13.54 -16.37 0.75
N PHE A 90 14.10 -15.57 -0.13
CA PHE A 90 13.66 -15.45 -1.52
C PHE A 90 14.44 -16.48 -2.32
N ILE A 91 13.77 -17.57 -2.69
CA ILE A 91 14.33 -18.69 -3.41
C ILE A 91 13.95 -18.56 -4.87
N TYR A 92 14.94 -18.68 -5.72
CA TYR A 92 14.83 -18.68 -7.15
C TYR A 92 14.99 -20.10 -7.69
N ASN A 93 14.04 -20.51 -8.53
CA ASN A 93 14.01 -21.83 -9.18
C ASN A 93 14.17 -23.01 -8.19
N GLU A 94 13.61 -22.88 -6.98
CA GLU A 94 13.63 -23.93 -5.95
C GLU A 94 15.04 -24.35 -5.46
N VAL A 95 16.10 -23.67 -5.90
CA VAL A 95 17.50 -24.08 -5.65
C VAL A 95 18.38 -22.95 -5.11
N GLU A 96 18.21 -21.71 -5.58
CA GLU A 96 19.11 -20.61 -5.24
C GLU A 96 18.46 -19.57 -4.34
N ILE A 97 19.03 -19.31 -3.15
CA ILE A 97 18.57 -18.21 -2.29
C ILE A 97 19.17 -16.90 -2.82
N VAL A 98 18.34 -16.05 -3.42
CA VAL A 98 18.77 -14.78 -4.04
C VAL A 98 18.84 -13.63 -3.05
N ASP A 99 17.98 -13.64 -2.03
CA ASP A 99 17.99 -12.65 -0.95
C ASP A 99 17.46 -13.28 0.33
N ILE A 100 17.96 -12.78 1.46
CA ILE A 100 17.48 -13.15 2.79
C ILE A 100 17.12 -11.85 3.50
N PHE A 101 15.84 -11.66 3.77
CA PHE A 101 15.36 -10.59 4.63
C PHE A 101 15.28 -11.14 6.06
N GLN A 102 16.21 -10.72 6.90
CA GLN A 102 16.25 -11.09 8.31
C GLN A 102 15.57 -10.00 9.13
N PHE A 103 14.77 -10.42 10.11
CA PHE A 103 14.18 -9.53 11.09
C PHE A 103 14.41 -10.01 12.52
N GLN A 104 14.61 -9.07 13.43
CA GLN A 104 14.72 -9.31 14.87
C GLN A 104 13.83 -8.34 15.65
N ASP A 105 13.63 -8.64 16.93
CA ASP A 105 12.76 -7.88 17.85
C ASP A 105 11.42 -7.52 17.23
N CYS A 106 10.82 -8.48 16.54
CA CYS A 106 9.65 -8.24 15.73
C CYS A 106 8.37 -8.50 16.51
N PHE A 107 7.44 -7.56 16.43
CA PHE A 107 6.09 -7.70 17.01
C PHE A 107 5.11 -8.23 15.97
N CYS A 108 4.17 -9.07 16.39
CA CYS A 108 2.97 -9.38 15.63
C CYS A 108 1.89 -8.34 15.96
N LEU A 109 1.46 -7.55 14.97
CA LEU A 109 0.52 -6.44 15.18
C LEU A 109 -0.93 -6.83 14.89
N LYS A 110 -1.13 -7.76 13.95
CA LYS A 110 -2.46 -8.16 13.49
C LYS A 110 -2.39 -9.51 12.78
N ILE A 111 -3.45 -10.29 12.94
CA ILE A 111 -3.70 -11.53 12.18
C ILE A 111 -5.08 -11.41 11.54
N GLU A 112 -5.19 -11.82 10.29
CA GLU A 112 -6.46 -12.00 9.58
C GLU A 112 -6.51 -13.42 9.01
N GLU A 113 -7.61 -14.13 9.25
CA GLU A 113 -7.88 -15.39 8.58
C GLU A 113 -8.94 -15.18 7.50
N SER A 114 -8.77 -15.85 6.37
CA SER A 114 -9.79 -15.87 5.34
C SER A 114 -9.91 -17.25 4.70
N MET A 115 -11.12 -17.58 4.29
CA MET A 115 -11.43 -18.83 3.60
C MET A 115 -12.40 -18.52 2.47
N SER A 116 -12.17 -19.09 1.29
CA SER A 116 -13.07 -18.98 0.15
C SER A 116 -13.60 -20.36 -0.21
N ALA A 117 -14.93 -20.53 -0.21
CA ALA A 117 -15.60 -21.81 -0.45
C ALA A 117 -15.38 -22.39 -1.86
N VAL A 118 -14.75 -21.63 -2.77
CA VAL A 118 -14.71 -21.99 -4.19
C VAL A 118 -13.32 -22.39 -4.67
N ASN A 119 -12.22 -21.78 -4.19
CA ASN A 119 -10.88 -22.03 -4.77
C ASN A 119 -9.66 -21.76 -3.88
N PHE A 120 -9.79 -21.25 -2.65
CA PHE A 120 -8.63 -20.98 -1.79
C PHE A 120 -8.74 -21.76 -0.48
N PRO A 121 -7.72 -22.56 -0.11
CA PRO A 121 -7.63 -23.15 1.22
C PRO A 121 -7.63 -22.04 2.27
N MET A 122 -7.86 -22.39 3.53
CA MET A 122 -7.80 -21.41 4.62
C MET A 122 -6.43 -20.72 4.61
N VAL A 123 -6.41 -19.38 4.56
CA VAL A 123 -5.17 -18.60 4.55
C VAL A 123 -5.13 -17.65 5.74
N MET A 124 -3.92 -17.44 6.25
CA MET A 124 -3.61 -16.50 7.31
C MET A 124 -2.77 -15.36 6.74
N THR A 125 -3.15 -14.13 7.04
CA THR A 125 -2.38 -12.92 6.79
C THR A 125 -1.87 -12.35 8.11
N VAL A 126 -0.56 -12.24 8.26
CA VAL A 126 0.09 -11.68 9.46
C VAL A 126 0.77 -10.36 9.14
N TYR A 127 0.65 -9.42 10.07
CA TYR A 127 1.25 -8.10 10.00
C TYR A 127 2.32 -7.98 11.08
N LEU A 128 3.56 -7.81 10.67
CA LEU A 128 4.74 -7.87 11.52
C LEU A 128 5.46 -6.53 11.52
N SER A 129 5.89 -6.05 12.69
CA SER A 129 6.71 -4.85 12.81
C SER A 129 8.06 -5.18 13.43
N PRO A 130 9.12 -5.27 12.60
CA PRO A 130 10.45 -5.60 13.07
C PRO A 130 11.10 -4.42 13.81
N GLY A 131 11.90 -4.72 14.82
CA GLY A 131 12.78 -3.75 15.48
C GLY A 131 14.13 -3.62 14.78
N ILE A 132 14.61 -4.71 14.17
CA ILE A 132 15.88 -4.74 13.43
C ILE A 132 15.65 -5.47 12.10
N ILE A 133 16.21 -4.93 11.02
CA ILE A 133 16.15 -5.51 9.68
C ILE A 133 17.57 -5.63 9.10
N LYS A 134 17.83 -6.74 8.42
CA LYS A 134 19.01 -6.92 7.58
C LYS A 134 18.61 -7.59 6.26
N ARG A 135 19.19 -7.12 5.15
CA ARG A 135 19.06 -7.78 3.84
C ARG A 135 20.45 -8.10 3.29
N ASN A 136 20.52 -8.97 2.28
CA ASN A 136 21.80 -9.27 1.65
C ASN A 136 22.40 -8.00 1.03
N ASN A 137 23.71 -7.82 1.22
CA ASN A 137 24.48 -6.68 0.70
C ASN A 137 24.00 -5.29 1.19
N LEU A 138 23.20 -5.23 2.26
CA LEU A 138 22.82 -3.99 2.94
C LEU A 138 23.22 -4.05 4.41
N ASP A 139 23.57 -2.89 4.96
CA ASP A 139 23.87 -2.75 6.37
C ASP A 139 22.64 -3.03 7.25
N VAL A 140 22.90 -3.44 8.49
CA VAL A 140 21.85 -3.64 9.49
C VAL A 140 21.17 -2.31 9.77
N ARG A 141 19.85 -2.32 9.81
CA ARG A 141 19.06 -1.14 10.17
C ARG A 141 18.20 -1.43 11.38
N GLU A 142 18.37 -0.60 12.41
CA GLU A 142 17.52 -0.59 13.59
C GLU A 142 16.40 0.43 13.41
N LYS A 143 15.19 0.05 13.83
CA LYS A 143 14.03 0.94 13.82
C LYS A 143 14.20 1.99 14.91
N GLU A 144 14.14 3.26 14.53
CA GLU A 144 14.05 4.35 15.51
C GLU A 144 12.70 4.29 16.21
N TRP A 145 12.70 3.87 17.47
CA TRP A 145 11.57 4.04 18.37
C TRP A 145 11.57 5.48 18.86
N GLY A 146 10.40 6.12 18.90
CA GLY A 146 10.28 7.53 19.29
C GLY A 146 10.65 7.77 20.76
N ASP A 147 11.94 7.90 21.06
CA ASP A 147 12.50 8.25 22.37
C ASP A 147 13.16 9.65 22.39
N LYS A 148 13.00 10.45 21.32
CA LYS A 148 13.55 11.82 21.23
C LYS A 148 12.91 12.84 22.20
N ASN A 149 12.07 12.41 23.16
CA ASN A 149 11.57 13.24 24.27
C ASN A 149 12.07 12.82 25.68
N LYS A 150 13.07 11.93 25.80
CA LYS A 150 13.66 11.59 27.11
C LYS A 150 14.99 12.28 27.45
N ALA A 151 15.58 13.07 26.56
CA ALA A 151 16.85 13.77 26.82
C ALA A 151 16.73 15.29 26.66
N LEU A 152 15.82 15.90 27.43
CA LEU A 152 15.84 17.35 27.69
C LEU A 152 16.83 17.74 28.80
N ILE A 153 17.69 16.83 29.27
CA ILE A 153 18.71 17.13 30.28
C ILE A 153 19.98 16.34 29.98
N ALA A 154 20.89 16.92 29.21
CA ALA A 154 22.35 16.89 29.44
C ALA A 154 23.10 17.55 28.28
N ASN A 155 23.34 18.85 28.45
CA ASN A 155 24.61 19.51 28.14
C ASN A 155 25.15 19.51 26.69
N ASN A 156 24.89 20.65 26.04
CA ASN A 156 25.91 21.60 25.58
C ASN A 156 26.85 21.29 24.40
N ILE A 157 26.72 22.16 23.37
CA ILE A 157 27.80 22.85 22.59
C ILE A 157 28.48 21.91 21.55
N VAL A 158 28.58 22.18 20.23
CA VAL A 158 29.20 23.32 19.51
C VAL A 158 28.74 23.32 18.04
N TYR A 159 28.64 24.53 17.47
CA TYR A 159 28.40 24.88 16.06
C TYR A 159 29.50 24.48 15.05
N SER A 160 29.10 24.47 13.77
CA SER A 160 29.88 24.73 12.53
C SER A 160 30.76 23.58 12.03
N LYS A 161 31.00 23.37 10.73
CA LYS A 161 31.23 24.34 9.63
C LYS A 161 31.22 23.59 8.28
N PHE A 162 30.71 24.25 7.25
CA PHE A 162 30.99 23.90 5.85
C PHE A 162 32.50 23.97 5.57
N HIS A 163 33.02 23.07 4.72
CA HIS A 163 34.15 23.36 3.84
C HIS A 163 34.15 22.45 2.60
N GLU A 164 34.03 23.10 1.43
CA GLU A 164 34.55 22.66 0.15
C GLU A 164 36.05 22.40 0.26
N ASN A 165 36.59 21.37 -0.42
CA ASN A 165 37.41 21.59 -1.61
C ASN A 165 38.08 20.33 -2.22
N SER A 166 37.93 20.23 -3.54
CA SER A 166 38.94 19.94 -4.59
C SER A 166 39.71 18.61 -4.69
N SER A 167 39.70 18.13 -5.94
CA SER A 167 40.88 17.71 -6.74
C SER A 167 41.24 16.22 -6.83
N SER A 168 40.77 15.66 -7.95
CA SER A 168 41.54 14.98 -9.00
C SER A 168 42.53 13.88 -8.62
N THR A 169 42.29 12.66 -9.11
CA THR A 169 43.29 11.95 -9.94
C THR A 169 42.63 10.93 -10.86
N VAL A 170 43.10 10.95 -12.11
CA VAL A 170 42.76 10.06 -13.23
C VAL A 170 43.35 8.67 -13.01
N ILE A 171 42.57 7.59 -13.22
CA ILE A 171 43.09 6.31 -13.73
C ILE A 171 42.10 5.72 -14.74
N ASN A 172 42.64 5.46 -15.93
CA ASN A 172 41.99 4.90 -17.11
C ASN A 172 41.75 3.38 -17.01
N ASN A 173 40.75 2.93 -17.80
CA ASN A 173 40.68 1.66 -18.56
C ASN A 173 40.69 0.36 -17.73
N SER A 174 39.89 -0.67 -17.98
CA SER A 174 39.13 -1.13 -19.16
C SER A 174 38.41 -2.44 -18.76
N PHE A 175 37.61 -3.00 -19.69
CA PHE A 175 36.79 -4.24 -19.66
C PHE A 175 35.33 -4.02 -19.28
N SER A 176 34.34 -4.51 -20.02
CA SER A 176 34.21 -4.97 -21.42
C SER A 176 32.71 -5.13 -21.68
N LYS A 177 32.30 -4.82 -22.91
CA LYS A 177 30.96 -5.04 -23.45
C LYS A 177 30.61 -6.54 -23.50
N ASP A 178 29.34 -6.84 -23.24
CA ASP A 178 28.41 -7.68 -24.03
C ASP A 178 27.44 -8.40 -23.07
N ALA A 179 26.16 -8.01 -23.09
CA ALA A 179 25.04 -8.75 -23.72
C ALA A 179 24.79 -10.09 -23.00
N SER A 180 23.65 -10.36 -22.37
CA SER A 180 22.27 -10.13 -22.79
C SER A 180 21.34 -10.30 -21.59
N ILE A 181 20.39 -9.36 -21.43
CA ILE A 181 19.28 -9.40 -20.48
C ILE A 181 18.43 -10.65 -20.79
N GLY A 182 18.53 -11.68 -19.94
CA GLY A 182 17.76 -12.92 -20.05
C GLY A 182 16.38 -12.74 -19.42
N GLU A 183 15.34 -13.11 -20.17
CA GLU A 183 13.94 -12.78 -19.93
C GLU A 183 13.36 -13.38 -18.63
N ILE A 184 12.66 -12.51 -17.92
CA ILE A 184 11.93 -12.73 -16.67
C ILE A 184 10.63 -13.47 -17.01
N GLU A 185 10.38 -14.63 -16.39
CA GLU A 185 9.03 -15.19 -16.43
C GLU A 185 8.19 -14.55 -15.32
N VAL A 186 7.61 -13.41 -15.70
CA VAL A 186 6.57 -12.67 -14.98
C VAL A 186 5.39 -13.63 -14.79
N LYS A 187 4.69 -13.60 -13.65
CA LYS A 187 3.27 -14.06 -13.63
C LYS A 187 2.63 -13.47 -14.87
N SER A 188 1.95 -14.26 -15.69
CA SER A 188 1.44 -13.72 -16.93
C SER A 188 0.63 -12.47 -16.60
N GLN A 189 0.68 -11.46 -17.47
CA GLN A 189 -0.06 -10.22 -17.19
C GLN A 189 -1.55 -10.52 -16.92
N GLU A 190 -2.07 -11.61 -17.48
CA GLU A 190 -3.39 -12.17 -17.21
C GLU A 190 -3.56 -12.68 -15.77
N GLU A 191 -2.63 -13.45 -15.21
CA GLU A 191 -2.71 -13.95 -13.82
C GLU A 191 -2.71 -12.83 -12.76
N LEU A 192 -1.90 -11.79 -12.99
CA LEU A 192 -1.88 -10.62 -12.10
C LEU A 192 -3.18 -9.81 -12.22
N GLU A 193 -3.71 -9.64 -13.43
CA GLU A 193 -5.00 -9.00 -13.66
C GLU A 193 -6.15 -9.78 -13.00
N GLU A 194 -6.15 -11.11 -13.07
CA GLU A 194 -7.14 -11.97 -12.42
C GLU A 194 -7.10 -11.83 -10.89
N LEU A 195 -5.91 -11.84 -10.30
CA LEU A 195 -5.74 -11.64 -8.86
C LEU A 195 -6.28 -10.28 -8.41
N LEU A 196 -5.91 -9.20 -9.11
CA LEU A 196 -6.36 -7.84 -8.79
C LEU A 196 -7.86 -7.67 -9.01
N CYS A 197 -8.44 -8.34 -10.01
CA CYS A 197 -9.88 -8.43 -10.19
C CYS A 197 -10.53 -9.09 -8.96
N GLU A 198 -10.08 -10.26 -8.51
CA GLU A 198 -10.68 -10.91 -7.35
C GLU A 198 -10.52 -10.08 -6.06
N MET A 199 -9.37 -9.43 -5.87
CA MET A 199 -9.17 -8.49 -4.76
C MET A 199 -10.21 -7.36 -4.78
N SER A 200 -10.44 -6.76 -5.95
CA SER A 200 -11.46 -5.70 -6.11
C SER A 200 -12.88 -6.21 -5.83
N LYS A 201 -13.20 -7.46 -6.20
CA LYS A 201 -14.49 -8.10 -5.91
C LYS A 201 -14.70 -8.37 -4.42
N GLN A 202 -13.68 -8.90 -3.74
CA GLN A 202 -13.72 -9.07 -2.29
C GLN A 202 -13.91 -7.74 -1.58
N ALA A 203 -13.24 -6.70 -2.06
CA ALA A 203 -13.36 -5.35 -1.54
C ALA A 203 -14.78 -4.78 -1.76
N TRP A 204 -15.42 -5.09 -2.89
CA TRP A 204 -16.83 -4.77 -3.13
C TRP A 204 -17.77 -5.50 -2.17
N ARG A 205 -17.58 -6.80 -1.94
CA ARG A 205 -18.36 -7.57 -0.96
C ARG A 205 -18.26 -6.98 0.45
N ARG A 206 -17.07 -6.51 0.86
CA ARG A 206 -16.87 -5.76 2.11
C ARG A 206 -17.66 -4.45 2.11
N ALA A 207 -17.58 -3.67 1.04
CA ALA A 207 -18.31 -2.41 0.91
C ALA A 207 -19.84 -2.61 0.99
N GLU A 208 -20.38 -3.65 0.36
CA GLU A 208 -21.79 -4.04 0.44
C GLU A 208 -22.20 -4.43 1.87
N TYR A 209 -21.39 -5.23 2.54
CA TYR A 209 -21.64 -5.62 3.93
C TYR A 209 -21.66 -4.39 4.85
N ILE A 210 -20.65 -3.53 4.74
CA ILE A 210 -20.54 -2.31 5.55
C ILE A 210 -21.70 -1.34 5.26
N ALA A 211 -22.14 -1.23 4.00
CA ALA A 211 -23.26 -0.37 3.65
C ALA A 211 -24.56 -0.75 4.38
N LYS A 212 -24.76 -2.04 4.69
CA LYS A 212 -25.91 -2.52 5.49
C LYS A 212 -25.87 -2.09 6.95
N LEU A 213 -24.69 -1.71 7.47
CA LEU A 213 -24.51 -1.20 8.83
C LEU A 213 -24.89 0.29 8.94
N LEU A 214 -25.02 1.00 7.81
CA LEU A 214 -25.48 2.39 7.82
C LEU A 214 -26.97 2.46 8.24
N PRO A 215 -27.38 3.49 9.00
CA PRO A 215 -28.80 3.71 9.26
C PRO A 215 -29.54 4.00 7.96
N GLN A 216 -30.84 3.68 7.90
CA GLN A 216 -31.66 3.90 6.70
C GLN A 216 -31.60 5.34 6.17
N SER A 217 -31.50 6.34 7.06
CA SER A 217 -31.32 7.75 6.71
C SER A 217 -30.05 8.05 5.91
N ASN A 218 -29.05 7.17 5.98
CA ASN A 218 -27.79 7.24 5.25
C ASN A 218 -27.67 6.15 4.17
N GLY A 219 -28.75 5.44 3.85
CA GLY A 219 -28.73 4.33 2.89
C GLY A 219 -28.32 4.77 1.47
N SER A 220 -28.44 6.05 1.14
CA SER A 220 -28.01 6.64 -0.14
C SER A 220 -26.50 6.82 -0.27
N LYS A 221 -25.73 6.66 0.81
CA LYS A 221 -24.28 6.87 0.79
C LYS A 221 -23.57 5.73 0.06
N THR A 222 -22.56 6.11 -0.72
CA THR A 222 -21.54 5.19 -1.22
C THR A 222 -20.53 4.87 -0.12
N VAL A 223 -20.18 3.60 -0.03
CA VAL A 223 -19.11 3.00 0.77
C VAL A 223 -18.11 2.42 -0.21
N CYS A 224 -16.83 2.68 0.03
CA CYS A 224 -15.72 2.10 -0.71
C CYS A 224 -14.77 1.39 0.27
N SER A 225 -14.22 0.26 -0.14
CA SER A 225 -13.27 -0.51 0.67
C SER A 225 -12.16 -1.08 -0.20
N ASP A 226 -10.98 -1.21 0.40
CA ASP A 226 -9.82 -2.00 -0.04
C ASP A 226 -9.23 -2.82 1.13
N GLY A 227 -9.65 -2.52 2.36
CA GLY A 227 -9.04 -2.97 3.63
C GLY A 227 -9.17 -1.86 4.67
N ILE A 228 -9.10 -0.60 4.23
CA ILE A 228 -9.71 0.55 4.90
C ILE A 228 -11.09 0.84 4.28
N VAL A 229 -11.82 1.79 4.86
CA VAL A 229 -13.18 2.14 4.43
C VAL A 229 -13.33 3.65 4.29
N THR A 230 -13.84 4.09 3.15
CA THR A 230 -14.30 5.47 2.96
C THR A 230 -15.81 5.50 2.75
N VAL A 231 -16.44 6.56 3.25
CA VAL A 231 -17.89 6.77 3.12
C VAL A 231 -18.15 8.16 2.57
N SER A 232 -19.02 8.23 1.58
CA SER A 232 -19.36 9.48 0.89
C SER A 232 -19.97 10.55 1.80
N GLY A 233 -19.69 11.80 1.43
CA GLY A 233 -20.05 12.99 2.18
C GLY A 233 -18.85 13.56 2.94
N TYR A 234 -19.00 14.81 3.36
CA TYR A 234 -17.90 15.62 3.87
C TYR A 234 -17.95 15.91 5.37
N SER A 235 -19.11 15.78 5.99
CA SER A 235 -19.26 16.04 7.43
C SER A 235 -18.57 14.96 8.26
N LYS A 236 -17.83 15.35 9.32
CA LYS A 236 -17.31 14.42 10.33
C LYS A 236 -18.43 13.64 11.03
N ARG A 237 -19.64 14.22 11.08
CA ARG A 237 -20.86 13.63 11.64
C ARG A 237 -21.73 12.92 10.59
N ARG A 238 -21.24 12.70 9.36
CA ARG A 238 -21.99 12.04 8.28
C ARG A 238 -22.32 10.57 8.58
N VAL A 239 -21.57 9.97 9.49
CA VAL A 239 -21.83 8.63 10.05
C VAL A 239 -21.95 8.74 11.57
N SER A 240 -22.72 7.82 12.16
CA SER A 240 -22.92 7.78 13.61
C SER A 240 -21.67 7.29 14.35
N LYS A 241 -21.54 7.60 15.64
CA LYS A 241 -20.48 7.04 16.50
C LYS A 241 -20.55 5.51 16.56
N LYS A 242 -21.77 4.96 16.60
CA LYS A 242 -22.02 3.51 16.57
C LYS A 242 -21.45 2.86 15.30
N PHE A 243 -21.67 3.48 14.14
CA PHE A 243 -21.11 2.98 12.88
C PHE A 243 -19.59 2.98 12.90
N ARG A 244 -18.95 4.05 13.41
CA ARG A 244 -17.49 4.13 13.52
C ARG A 244 -16.90 3.07 14.46
N GLN A 245 -17.62 2.69 15.51
CA GLN A 245 -17.22 1.59 16.39
C GLN A 245 -17.33 0.22 15.70
N GLN A 246 -18.35 0.03 14.87
CA GLN A 246 -18.53 -1.20 14.09
C GLN A 246 -17.56 -1.31 12.91
N VAL A 247 -17.02 -0.18 12.44
CA VAL A 247 -16.12 -0.10 11.28
C VAL A 247 -14.88 0.73 11.67
N PRO A 248 -13.97 0.17 12.49
CA PRO A 248 -12.84 0.91 13.05
C PRO A 248 -11.80 1.32 12.01
N ASN A 249 -11.77 0.62 10.86
CA ASN A 249 -10.95 0.92 9.70
C ASN A 249 -11.56 1.99 8.77
N MET A 250 -12.66 2.65 9.17
CA MET A 250 -13.19 3.80 8.45
C MET A 250 -12.30 5.02 8.66
N VAL A 251 -11.88 5.63 7.55
CA VAL A 251 -11.06 6.83 7.55
C VAL A 251 -11.86 8.06 7.12
N ASP A 252 -11.54 9.20 7.71
CA ASP A 252 -12.02 10.50 7.24
C ASP A 252 -10.95 11.13 6.35
N VAL A 253 -11.32 11.42 5.11
CA VAL A 253 -10.45 12.11 4.16
C VAL A 253 -10.87 13.57 4.07
N PRO A 254 -9.98 14.53 4.36
CA PRO A 254 -10.28 15.94 4.19
C PRO A 254 -10.64 16.25 2.73
N ILE A 255 -11.75 16.96 2.52
CA ILE A 255 -12.20 17.33 1.16
C ILE A 255 -11.14 18.17 0.44
N SER A 256 -10.45 19.04 1.18
CA SER A 256 -9.38 19.88 0.65
C SER A 256 -8.29 19.04 -0.01
N SER A 257 -7.91 17.90 0.56
CA SER A 257 -6.94 16.98 -0.04
C SER A 257 -7.44 16.37 -1.35
N VAL A 258 -8.74 16.07 -1.45
CA VAL A 258 -9.35 15.57 -2.69
C VAL A 258 -9.43 16.65 -3.76
N ILE A 259 -9.73 17.89 -3.37
CA ILE A 259 -9.76 19.04 -4.28
C ILE A 259 -8.35 19.33 -4.79
N GLU A 260 -7.36 19.34 -3.91
CA GLU A 260 -5.95 19.53 -4.28
C GLU A 260 -5.47 18.45 -5.25
N GLU A 261 -5.80 17.18 -4.99
CA GLU A 261 -5.47 16.08 -5.91
C GLU A 261 -6.20 16.24 -7.25
N ALA A 262 -7.47 16.65 -7.26
CA ALA A 262 -8.20 16.92 -8.49
C ALA A 262 -7.53 18.03 -9.32
N LEU A 263 -7.03 19.10 -8.66
CA LEU A 263 -6.27 20.16 -9.32
C LEU A 263 -4.95 19.65 -9.89
N LYS A 264 -4.20 18.82 -9.15
CA LYS A 264 -2.96 18.17 -9.62
C LYS A 264 -3.20 17.31 -10.87
N LEU A 265 -4.31 16.58 -10.90
CA LEU A 265 -4.73 15.75 -12.03
C LEU A 265 -5.37 16.55 -13.18
N ASN A 266 -5.47 17.89 -13.07
CA ASN A 266 -6.23 18.73 -13.99
C ASN A 266 -7.66 18.19 -14.23
N HIS A 267 -8.30 17.68 -13.17
CA HIS A 267 -9.64 17.10 -13.18
C HIS A 267 -10.67 18.12 -12.67
N LYS A 268 -11.68 18.38 -13.48
CA LYS A 268 -12.76 19.30 -13.12
C LYS A 268 -13.82 18.59 -12.27
N LEU A 269 -13.89 18.95 -10.99
CA LEU A 269 -14.97 18.48 -10.11
C LEU A 269 -16.31 19.10 -10.53
N ARG A 270 -17.38 18.30 -10.47
CA ARG A 270 -18.75 18.80 -10.68
C ARG A 270 -19.14 19.76 -9.56
N GLU A 271 -19.36 21.01 -9.92
CA GLU A 271 -19.85 22.05 -9.03
C GLU A 271 -21.37 22.07 -9.02
N ASN A 272 -21.94 22.18 -7.82
CA ASN A 272 -23.37 22.37 -7.61
C ASN A 272 -23.58 23.18 -6.34
N SER A 273 -23.79 24.48 -6.50
CA SER A 273 -23.91 25.45 -5.40
C SER A 273 -24.99 25.09 -4.36
N SER A 274 -26.01 24.30 -4.74
CA SER A 274 -27.08 23.88 -3.83
C SER A 274 -26.70 22.73 -2.91
N ILE A 275 -25.62 21.99 -3.23
CA ILE A 275 -25.18 20.80 -2.48
C ILE A 275 -23.75 20.99 -1.93
N ASP A 276 -22.97 21.81 -2.63
CA ASP A 276 -21.62 22.20 -2.23
C ASP A 276 -21.67 23.02 -0.94
N ASN A 277 -20.84 22.63 0.03
CA ASN A 277 -20.87 23.19 1.38
C ASN A 277 -20.00 24.46 1.48
N GLY A 278 -20.31 25.44 0.64
CA GLY A 278 -19.57 26.72 0.55
C GLY A 278 -18.23 26.65 -0.20
N ILE A 279 -17.81 25.45 -0.63
CA ILE A 279 -16.62 25.23 -1.45
C ILE A 279 -17.05 24.59 -2.78
N PRO A 280 -16.84 25.25 -3.94
CA PRO A 280 -17.21 24.69 -5.24
C PRO A 280 -16.62 23.30 -5.46
N GLY A 281 -17.46 22.35 -5.90
CA GLY A 281 -17.06 20.98 -6.19
C GLY A 281 -16.89 20.08 -4.95
N SER A 282 -17.11 20.61 -3.74
CA SER A 282 -16.97 19.85 -2.49
C SER A 282 -17.89 18.64 -2.39
N SER A 283 -19.09 18.70 -2.98
CA SER A 283 -20.00 17.57 -3.06
C SER A 283 -19.38 16.43 -3.88
N SER A 284 -18.87 16.73 -5.07
CA SER A 284 -18.19 15.75 -5.94
C SER A 284 -16.88 15.21 -5.32
N ALA A 285 -16.11 16.07 -4.65
CA ALA A 285 -14.90 15.68 -3.94
C ALA A 285 -15.20 14.73 -2.76
N SER A 286 -16.41 14.82 -2.20
CA SER A 286 -16.82 13.97 -1.07
C SER A 286 -17.24 12.55 -1.47
N HIS A 287 -17.12 12.17 -2.74
CA HIS A 287 -17.40 10.80 -3.18
C HIS A 287 -16.38 9.80 -2.60
N ALA A 288 -16.85 8.61 -2.20
CA ALA A 288 -16.04 7.64 -1.46
C ALA A 288 -14.84 7.14 -2.28
N GLU A 289 -15.02 7.00 -3.59
CA GLU A 289 -14.03 6.53 -4.55
C GLU A 289 -12.84 7.47 -4.64
N LYS A 290 -13.11 8.79 -4.73
CA LYS A 290 -12.05 9.81 -4.75
C LYS A 290 -11.33 9.89 -3.40
N GLN A 291 -12.08 9.80 -2.30
CA GLN A 291 -11.50 9.74 -0.96
C GLN A 291 -10.57 8.52 -0.83
N MET A 292 -10.96 7.36 -1.38
CA MET A 292 -10.14 6.14 -1.33
C MET A 292 -8.81 6.34 -2.06
N LEU A 293 -8.86 6.80 -3.31
CA LEU A 293 -7.65 7.04 -4.12
C LEU A 293 -6.70 8.07 -3.50
N VAL A 294 -7.24 9.14 -2.91
CA VAL A 294 -6.41 10.17 -2.25
C VAL A 294 -5.73 9.61 -0.99
N LYS A 295 -6.41 8.70 -0.28
CA LYS A 295 -5.85 8.08 0.93
C LYS A 295 -4.85 6.97 0.61
N GLN A 296 -5.13 6.17 -0.41
CA GLN A 296 -4.42 4.94 -0.76
C GLN A 296 -3.81 5.10 -2.16
N LYS A 297 -2.86 6.04 -2.27
CA LYS A 297 -2.30 6.50 -3.56
C LYS A 297 -1.64 5.40 -4.42
N ASN A 298 -1.36 4.24 -3.84
CA ASN A 298 -0.66 3.13 -4.49
C ASN A 298 -1.51 1.85 -4.61
N GLU A 299 -2.74 1.83 -4.10
CA GLU A 299 -3.56 0.61 -4.14
C GLU A 299 -4.21 0.45 -5.50
N MET A 300 -4.01 -0.74 -6.07
CA MET A 300 -4.45 -1.06 -7.43
C MET A 300 -5.83 -1.71 -7.46
N ALA A 301 -6.42 -2.12 -6.32
CA ALA A 301 -7.70 -2.83 -6.31
C ALA A 301 -8.60 -2.42 -5.14
N PHE A 302 -9.82 -1.95 -5.44
CA PHE A 302 -10.82 -1.61 -4.42
C PHE A 302 -12.26 -1.83 -4.93
N GLY A 303 -13.24 -1.74 -4.04
CA GLY A 303 -14.63 -2.00 -4.39
C GLY A 303 -15.59 -0.98 -3.80
N VAL A 304 -16.73 -0.79 -4.48
CA VAL A 304 -17.72 0.25 -4.18
C VAL A 304 -19.13 -0.32 -4.20
N ASN A 305 -19.95 0.00 -3.20
CA ASN A 305 -21.31 -0.56 -3.09
C ASN A 305 -22.35 0.13 -4.01
N ARG A 306 -21.94 1.13 -4.79
CA ARG A 306 -22.82 1.88 -5.70
C ARG A 306 -22.14 2.08 -7.03
N LYS A 307 -22.96 2.29 -8.07
CA LYS A 307 -22.47 2.59 -9.41
C LYS A 307 -21.61 3.85 -9.40
N ILE A 308 -20.42 3.76 -9.97
CA ILE A 308 -19.46 4.86 -10.10
C ILE A 308 -20.08 5.93 -11.01
N CYS A 309 -20.06 7.19 -10.56
CA CYS A 309 -20.50 8.30 -11.39
C CYS A 309 -19.41 8.68 -12.42
N GLU A 310 -19.82 9.30 -13.51
CA GLU A 310 -18.91 9.67 -14.60
C GLU A 310 -17.77 10.61 -14.17
N CYS A 311 -18.02 11.54 -13.24
CA CYS A 311 -16.95 12.37 -12.68
C CYS A 311 -15.94 11.55 -11.86
N CYS A 312 -16.37 10.55 -11.10
CA CYS A 312 -15.44 9.64 -10.43
C CYS A 312 -14.68 8.79 -11.44
N TYR A 313 -15.36 8.28 -12.46
CA TYR A 313 -14.74 7.48 -13.52
C TYR A 313 -13.59 8.24 -14.20
N GLU A 314 -13.82 9.49 -14.62
CA GLU A 314 -12.79 10.36 -15.20
C GLU A 314 -11.65 10.66 -14.21
N PHE A 315 -11.96 10.85 -12.93
CA PHE A 315 -10.94 11.08 -11.89
C PHE A 315 -10.04 9.85 -11.76
N ILE A 316 -10.63 8.65 -11.65
CA ILE A 316 -9.89 7.39 -11.54
C ILE A 316 -9.00 7.17 -12.77
N GLN A 317 -9.54 7.41 -13.98
CA GLN A 317 -8.79 7.27 -15.22
C GLN A 317 -7.57 8.21 -15.26
N LYS A 318 -7.75 9.48 -14.87
CA LYS A 318 -6.63 10.44 -14.76
C LYS A 318 -5.62 10.05 -13.70
N THR A 319 -6.06 9.47 -12.58
CA THR A 319 -5.16 8.92 -11.57
C THR A 319 -4.33 7.78 -12.14
N ALA A 320 -4.92 6.83 -12.86
CA ALA A 320 -4.20 5.75 -13.52
C ALA A 320 -3.14 6.28 -14.52
N GLU A 321 -3.54 7.23 -15.38
CA GLU A 321 -2.66 7.90 -16.34
C GLU A 321 -1.48 8.63 -15.67
N THR A 322 -1.74 9.36 -14.58
CA THR A 322 -0.72 10.17 -13.90
C THR A 322 0.22 9.32 -13.05
N THR A 323 -0.28 8.23 -12.47
CA THR A 323 0.52 7.36 -11.59
C THR A 323 1.26 6.26 -12.37
N GLY A 324 0.84 5.94 -13.58
CA GLY A 324 1.35 4.81 -14.34
C GLY A 324 0.85 3.44 -13.84
N ASN A 325 -0.12 3.43 -12.92
CA ASN A 325 -0.66 2.20 -12.32
C ASN A 325 -2.04 1.85 -12.90
N THR A 326 -2.26 0.57 -13.18
CA THR A 326 -3.59 0.06 -13.52
C THR A 326 -4.44 -0.06 -12.26
N ILE A 327 -5.68 0.47 -12.30
CA ILE A 327 -6.59 0.47 -11.16
C ILE A 327 -7.80 -0.43 -11.47
N PHE A 328 -8.15 -1.31 -10.53
CA PHE A 328 -9.21 -2.30 -10.60
C PHE A 328 -10.31 -1.92 -9.61
N ILE A 329 -11.53 -1.71 -10.11
CA ILE A 329 -12.65 -1.31 -9.26
C ILE A 329 -13.87 -2.17 -9.56
N THR A 330 -14.32 -2.93 -8.56
CA THR A 330 -15.60 -3.62 -8.65
C THR A 330 -16.72 -2.75 -8.10
N GLN A 331 -17.78 -2.60 -8.90
CA GLN A 331 -19.03 -1.95 -8.48
C GLN A 331 -20.17 -2.99 -8.45
N PRO A 332 -21.40 -2.61 -8.03
CA PRO A 332 -22.51 -3.55 -7.96
C PRO A 332 -22.77 -4.29 -9.28
N VAL A 333 -23.40 -5.47 -9.14
CA VAL A 333 -23.55 -6.47 -10.22
C VAL A 333 -22.21 -7.15 -10.56
N ASP A 334 -21.26 -7.16 -9.62
CA ASP A 334 -19.94 -7.81 -9.72
C ASP A 334 -19.14 -7.40 -10.98
N VAL A 335 -19.33 -6.16 -11.43
CA VAL A 335 -18.68 -5.63 -12.63
C VAL A 335 -17.38 -4.96 -12.22
N THR A 336 -16.27 -5.46 -12.76
CA THR A 336 -14.94 -4.90 -12.51
C THR A 336 -14.52 -4.01 -13.68
N TYR A 337 -14.13 -2.77 -13.37
CA TYR A 337 -13.53 -1.84 -14.31
C TYR A 337 -12.03 -1.85 -14.13
N ILE A 338 -11.31 -1.95 -15.24
CA ILE A 338 -9.85 -1.89 -15.31
C ILE A 338 -9.47 -0.58 -15.98
N PHE A 339 -8.94 0.36 -15.20
CA PHE A 339 -8.46 1.66 -15.67
C PHE A 339 -6.96 1.54 -15.94
N SER A 340 -6.58 1.38 -17.21
CA SER A 340 -5.18 1.32 -17.62
C SER A 340 -4.63 2.73 -17.89
N PRO A 341 -3.34 2.99 -17.58
CA PRO A 341 -2.67 4.26 -17.86
C PRO A 341 -2.62 4.63 -19.35
N THR A 342 -2.71 3.64 -20.25
CA THR A 342 -2.54 3.83 -21.70
C THR A 342 -3.87 3.87 -22.45
N SER A 343 -4.97 3.43 -21.83
CA SER A 343 -6.30 3.44 -22.44
C SER A 343 -7.08 4.66 -21.98
N GLY A 344 -7.54 5.52 -22.89
CA GLY A 344 -8.31 6.73 -22.51
C GLY A 344 -9.69 6.46 -21.88
N LYS A 345 -10.14 5.19 -21.79
CA LYS A 345 -11.32 4.75 -21.04
C LYS A 345 -11.06 3.37 -20.44
N GLY A 346 -11.35 3.20 -19.14
CA GLY A 346 -11.27 1.92 -18.46
C GLY A 346 -12.13 0.84 -19.12
N ARG A 347 -11.56 -0.35 -19.32
CA ARG A 347 -12.24 -1.50 -19.93
C ARG A 347 -13.03 -2.27 -18.89
N ILE A 348 -14.11 -2.92 -19.31
CA ILE A 348 -14.92 -3.76 -18.44
C ILE A 348 -14.36 -5.18 -18.46
N TYR A 349 -14.01 -5.70 -17.29
CA TYR A 349 -13.72 -7.11 -17.10
C TYR A 349 -15.01 -7.84 -16.72
N LYS A 350 -15.48 -8.71 -17.62
CA LYS A 350 -16.54 -9.67 -17.33
C LYS A 350 -15.90 -11.05 -17.35
N ILE A 351 -15.89 -11.73 -16.20
CA ILE A 351 -15.60 -13.17 -16.21
C ILE A 351 -16.67 -13.80 -17.11
N GLY A 352 -16.21 -14.60 -18.07
CA GLY A 352 -17.05 -15.18 -19.10
C GLY A 352 -18.28 -15.86 -18.51
N ASN A 353 -19.39 -15.75 -19.26
CA ASN A 353 -20.44 -16.77 -19.23
C ASN A 353 -19.76 -18.13 -19.44
N THR A 354 -19.53 -18.88 -18.37
CA THR A 354 -19.56 -20.34 -18.50
C THR A 354 -20.98 -20.66 -18.92
N LYS A 355 -21.13 -21.14 -20.16
CA LYS A 355 -22.36 -21.78 -20.63
C LYS A 355 -22.81 -22.77 -19.55
N ILE A 356 -24.11 -22.73 -19.24
CA ILE A 356 -24.83 -23.80 -18.55
C ILE A 356 -24.56 -25.12 -19.26
#